data_AF-A0A285TPR6-F1
#
_entry.id   AF-A0A285TPR6-F1
#
_cell.length_a   1.000
_cell.length_b   1.000
_cell.length_c   1.000
_cell.angle_alpha   90.00
_cell.angle_beta   90.00
_cell.angle_gamma   90.00
#
_symmetry.space_group_name_H-M   'P 1'
#
loop_
_entity.id
_entity.type
_entity.pdbx_description
1 polymer ?
#
loop_
_entity_poly.entity_id
_entity_poly.type
_entity_poly.pdbx_seq_one_letter_code
_entity_poly.pdbx_strand_id
1 'polypeptide(L)'
;MGHFLNVVPGPFSSVSYIKDFEVLAGPFRSTQQKTYMIEGQNKQDESIIYTYILQANKVGTFVIPPATITANGSLITSNSVQIKVQFAPPTVTSENVRDDKEENVADNSIYETVEQMPEYPSGGTAGLMNFISKNLKYPTICQESGVQGRVVVSFVVNKDGSTTDFRIIRSVDKYLDKEALRVLNGMPKWKPGKQKGVPVRVRYTVPINFKLS
;
A
#
# COMPACT_ATOMS: atom_id res chain seq x y z
N MET A 1 -24.16 -19.89 -14.88
CA MET A 1 -24.64 -19.88 -13.48
C MET A 1 -23.46 -19.44 -12.64
N GLY A 2 -23.47 -18.20 -12.14
CA GLY A 2 -22.33 -17.64 -11.40
C GLY A 2 -22.24 -18.27 -10.03
N HIS A 3 -21.24 -19.11 -9.78
CA HIS A 3 -20.94 -19.59 -8.45
C HIS A 3 -20.27 -18.45 -7.68
N PHE A 4 -21.02 -17.76 -6.83
CA PHE A 4 -20.45 -16.82 -5.88
C PHE A 4 -19.76 -17.62 -4.77
N LEU A 5 -18.43 -17.72 -4.82
CA LEU A 5 -17.65 -18.19 -3.69
C LEU A 5 -17.70 -17.13 -2.59
N ASN A 6 -18.63 -17.30 -1.65
CA ASN A 6 -18.59 -16.62 -0.36
C ASN A 6 -17.41 -17.18 0.44
N VAL A 7 -16.21 -16.70 0.12
CA VAL A 7 -15.05 -16.89 0.99
C VAL A 7 -15.23 -15.91 2.15
N VAL A 8 -15.96 -16.34 3.18
CA VAL A 8 -15.91 -15.70 4.48
C VAL A 8 -14.50 -15.99 5.01
N PRO A 9 -13.64 -14.97 5.23
CA PRO A 9 -12.37 -15.21 5.89
C PRO A 9 -12.67 -15.72 7.30
N GLY A 10 -12.63 -17.03 7.51
CA GLY A 10 -12.33 -17.59 8.82
C GLY A 10 -11.01 -16.99 9.31
N PRO A 11 -10.79 -16.94 10.63
CA PRO A 11 -10.48 -15.75 11.46
C PRO A 11 -9.36 -14.80 10.97
N PHE A 12 -9.38 -14.35 9.71
CA PHE A 12 -8.59 -13.21 9.24
C PHE A 12 -9.32 -11.89 9.45
N SER A 13 -10.53 -11.91 10.03
CA SER A 13 -11.26 -10.73 10.48
C SER A 13 -10.59 -9.99 11.63
N SER A 14 -9.51 -10.52 12.20
CA SER A 14 -8.60 -9.77 13.07
C SER A 14 -7.14 -10.12 12.75
N VAL A 15 -6.47 -9.26 11.99
CA VAL A 15 -5.00 -9.27 11.84
C VAL A 15 -4.28 -8.97 13.16
N SER A 16 -5.01 -8.88 14.27
CA SER A 16 -4.49 -8.86 15.65
C SER A 16 -3.61 -10.07 16.02
N TYR A 17 -3.40 -11.07 15.14
CA TYR A 17 -2.57 -12.25 15.42
C TYR A 17 -1.14 -12.21 14.85
N ILE A 18 -0.75 -11.25 13.99
CA ILE A 18 0.67 -11.15 13.59
C ILE A 18 1.45 -10.47 14.72
N LYS A 19 1.83 -11.27 15.71
CA LYS A 19 2.65 -10.85 16.85
C LYS A 19 3.89 -10.10 16.34
N ASP A 20 4.17 -8.96 16.96
CA ASP A 20 5.27 -8.04 16.63
C ASP A 20 5.12 -7.22 15.33
N PHE A 21 3.95 -7.23 14.67
CA PHE A 21 3.61 -6.30 13.59
C PHE A 21 2.38 -5.45 13.89
N GLU A 22 2.46 -4.17 13.54
CA GLU A 22 1.33 -3.26 13.46
C GLU A 22 0.79 -3.21 12.02
N VAL A 23 -0.54 -3.20 11.86
CA VAL A 23 -1.18 -3.08 10.54
C VAL A 23 -1.42 -1.60 10.27
N LEU A 24 -0.62 -1.02 9.39
CA LEU A 24 -0.76 0.38 9.00
C LEU A 24 -1.93 0.59 8.03
N ALA A 25 -2.19 -0.38 7.14
CA ALA A 25 -3.31 -0.31 6.20
C ALA A 25 -3.72 -1.69 5.65
N GLY A 26 -4.96 -1.76 5.17
CA GLY A 26 -5.58 -2.98 4.62
C GLY A 26 -6.57 -3.63 5.59
N PRO A 27 -7.13 -4.81 5.26
CA PRO A 27 -6.90 -5.54 4.01
C PRO A 27 -7.46 -4.82 2.79
N PHE A 28 -6.62 -4.60 1.77
CA PHE A 28 -7.09 -4.27 0.44
C PHE A 28 -7.39 -5.57 -0.31
N ARG A 29 -8.66 -5.81 -0.65
CA ARG A 29 -9.08 -6.98 -1.41
C ARG A 29 -8.97 -6.71 -2.91
N SER A 30 -8.41 -7.66 -3.66
CA SER A 30 -8.43 -7.66 -5.12
C SER A 30 -8.73 -9.05 -5.64
N THR A 31 -9.61 -9.15 -6.64
CA THR A 31 -9.82 -10.38 -7.39
C THR A 31 -9.01 -10.35 -8.69
N GLN A 32 -8.31 -11.43 -9.01
CA GLN A 32 -7.69 -11.69 -10.31
C GLN A 32 -8.37 -12.91 -10.92
N GLN A 33 -8.89 -12.78 -12.13
CA GLN A 33 -9.46 -13.89 -12.89
C GLN A 33 -8.52 -14.22 -14.05
N LYS A 34 -8.22 -15.49 -14.23
CA LYS A 34 -7.47 -16.01 -15.37
C LYS A 34 -8.33 -17.04 -16.07
N THR A 35 -8.55 -16.87 -17.36
CA THR A 35 -9.30 -17.81 -18.17
C THR A 35 -8.35 -18.56 -19.10
N TYR A 36 -8.44 -19.88 -19.12
CA TYR A 36 -7.61 -20.75 -19.95
C TYR A 36 -8.50 -21.77 -20.66
N MET A 37 -8.17 -22.15 -21.90
CA MET A 37 -8.85 -23.24 -22.59
C MET A 37 -8.10 -24.55 -22.36
N ILE A 38 -8.79 -25.58 -21.86
CA ILE A 38 -8.26 -26.95 -21.72
C ILE A 38 -9.27 -27.88 -22.40
N GLU A 39 -8.83 -28.64 -23.40
CA GLU A 39 -9.66 -29.61 -24.15
C GLU A 39 -10.96 -28.99 -24.73
N GLY A 40 -10.90 -27.73 -25.19
CA GLY A 40 -12.05 -27.03 -25.77
C GLY A 40 -13.06 -26.49 -24.75
N GLN A 41 -12.81 -26.65 -23.45
CA GLN A 41 -13.58 -26.01 -22.39
C GLN A 41 -12.87 -24.80 -21.79
N ASN A 42 -13.62 -23.72 -21.58
CA ASN A 42 -13.15 -22.57 -20.81
C ASN A 42 -13.03 -22.94 -19.33
N LYS A 43 -11.80 -22.93 -18.81
CA LYS A 43 -11.48 -22.99 -17.38
C LYS A 43 -11.24 -21.58 -16.86
N GLN A 44 -11.63 -21.33 -15.61
CA GLN A 44 -11.45 -20.03 -14.96
C GLN A 44 -10.82 -20.26 -13.59
N ASP A 45 -9.65 -19.66 -13.39
CA ASP A 45 -9.01 -19.55 -12.08
C ASP A 45 -9.37 -18.19 -11.49
N GLU A 46 -9.91 -18.19 -10.28
CA GLU A 46 -10.18 -16.96 -9.52
C GLU A 46 -9.25 -16.92 -8.30
N SER A 47 -8.43 -15.87 -8.22
CA SER A 47 -7.56 -15.60 -7.08
C SER A 47 -8.07 -14.38 -6.33
N ILE A 48 -8.34 -14.55 -5.04
CA ILE A 48 -8.64 -13.44 -4.11
C ILE A 48 -7.35 -13.09 -3.37
N ILE A 49 -6.86 -11.88 -3.57
CA ILE A 49 -5.64 -11.35 -2.99
C ILE A 49 -6.00 -10.34 -1.91
N TYR A 50 -5.52 -10.58 -0.69
CA TYR A 50 -5.54 -9.61 0.40
C TYR A 50 -4.16 -8.98 0.53
N THR A 51 -4.11 -7.65 0.61
CA THR A 51 -2.85 -6.92 0.78
C THR A 51 -2.91 -6.05 2.02
N TYR A 52 -1.89 -6.20 2.86
CA TYR A 52 -1.68 -5.44 4.08
C TYR A 52 -0.41 -4.61 3.93
N ILE A 53 -0.40 -3.42 4.55
CA ILE A 53 0.82 -2.67 4.84
C ILE A 53 1.10 -2.90 6.33
N LEU A 54 2.22 -3.55 6.62
CA LEU A 54 2.62 -3.93 7.96
C LEU A 54 3.86 -3.13 8.37
N GLN A 55 3.93 -2.76 9.63
CA GLN A 55 5.14 -2.27 10.28
C GLN A 55 5.61 -3.29 11.30
N ALA A 56 6.90 -3.59 11.32
CA ALA A 56 7.48 -4.42 12.36
C ALA A 56 7.83 -3.55 13.57
N ASN A 57 7.45 -4.01 14.77
CA ASN A 57 7.74 -3.32 16.03
C ASN A 57 9.06 -3.77 16.66
N LYS A 58 9.71 -4.78 16.07
CA LYS A 58 11.01 -5.33 16.49
C LYS A 58 11.84 -5.71 15.28
N VAL A 59 13.15 -5.57 15.41
CA VAL A 59 14.12 -6.16 14.49
C VAL A 59 14.16 -7.66 14.71
N GLY A 60 14.30 -8.42 13.63
CA GLY A 60 14.33 -9.87 13.69
C GLY A 60 13.90 -10.51 12.39
N THR A 61 13.89 -11.84 12.42
CA THR A 61 13.34 -12.65 11.34
C THR A 61 11.97 -13.15 11.78
N PHE A 62 10.96 -12.87 10.97
CA PHE A 62 9.58 -13.20 11.23
C PHE A 62 9.08 -14.16 10.18
N VAL A 63 8.17 -15.06 10.56
CA VAL A 63 7.48 -15.96 9.64
C VAL A 63 6.00 -15.67 9.74
N ILE A 64 5.42 -15.23 8.63
CA ILE A 64 3.97 -15.16 8.47
C ILE A 64 3.52 -16.56 8.07
N PRO A 65 2.69 -17.23 8.88
CA PRO A 65 2.22 -18.58 8.58
C PRO A 65 1.29 -18.58 7.36
N PRO A 66 1.10 -19.74 6.72
CA PRO A 66 0.09 -19.92 5.69
C PRO A 66 -1.31 -19.50 6.17
N ALA A 67 -2.04 -18.82 5.30
CA ALA A 67 -3.45 -18.55 5.50
C ALA A 67 -4.30 -19.73 5.02
N THR A 68 -5.40 -20.05 5.72
CA THR A 68 -6.33 -21.12 5.34
C THR A 68 -7.73 -20.58 5.08
N ILE A 69 -8.40 -21.10 4.05
CA ILE A 69 -9.82 -20.86 3.77
C ILE A 69 -10.52 -22.18 3.47
N THR A 70 -11.82 -22.25 3.72
CA THR A 70 -12.65 -23.36 3.22
C THR A 70 -13.39 -22.90 1.97
N ALA A 71 -13.17 -23.56 0.83
CA ALA A 71 -13.85 -23.30 -0.43
C ALA A 71 -14.39 -24.61 -1.01
N ASN A 72 -15.69 -24.65 -1.35
CA ASN A 72 -16.36 -25.85 -1.88
C ASN A 72 -16.16 -27.11 -1.01
N GLY A 73 -16.16 -26.94 0.32
CA GLY A 73 -15.91 -28.03 1.27
C GLY A 73 -14.45 -28.48 1.40
N SER A 74 -13.53 -27.89 0.63
CA SER A 74 -12.08 -28.18 0.68
C SER A 74 -11.32 -27.08 1.41
N LEU A 75 -10.38 -27.47 2.28
CA LEU A 75 -9.46 -26.54 2.94
C LEU A 75 -8.33 -26.17 1.97
N ILE A 76 -8.20 -24.89 1.65
CA ILE A 76 -7.15 -24.34 0.79
C ILE A 76 -6.21 -23.51 1.65
N THR A 77 -4.90 -23.71 1.46
CA THR A 77 -3.85 -23.08 2.26
C THR A 77 -2.90 -22.28 1.37
N SER A 78 -2.50 -21.08 1.78
CA SER A 78 -1.49 -20.28 1.08
C SER A 78 -0.07 -20.78 1.36
N ASN A 79 0.94 -20.12 0.82
CA ASN A 79 2.32 -20.28 1.26
C ASN A 79 2.59 -19.46 2.54
N SER A 80 3.65 -19.83 3.28
CA SER A 80 4.24 -18.99 4.32
C SER A 80 5.18 -17.94 3.71
N VAL A 81 5.44 -16.87 4.46
CA VAL A 81 6.39 -15.82 4.06
C VAL A 81 7.36 -15.57 5.20
N GLN A 82 8.66 -15.58 4.90
CA GLN A 82 9.70 -15.18 5.84
C GLN A 82 10.14 -13.74 5.55
N ILE A 83 10.13 -12.90 6.58
CA ILE A 83 10.47 -11.48 6.51
C ILE A 83 11.64 -11.24 7.44
N LYS A 84 12.76 -10.74 6.92
CA LYS A 84 13.86 -10.25 7.73
C LYS A 84 13.73 -8.74 7.89
N VAL A 85 13.47 -8.29 9.11
CA VAL A 85 13.42 -6.88 9.48
C VAL A 85 14.76 -6.51 10.09
N GLN A 86 15.37 -5.47 9.56
CA GLN A 86 16.58 -4.85 10.09
C GLN A 86 16.28 -3.38 10.31
N PHE A 87 16.95 -2.75 11.28
CA PHE A 87 17.00 -1.29 11.28
C PHE A 87 17.68 -0.89 9.96
N ALA A 88 16.95 -0.18 9.11
CA ALA A 88 17.64 0.67 8.16
C ALA A 88 18.41 1.67 9.04
N PRO A 89 19.74 1.79 8.92
CA PRO A 89 20.39 2.97 9.48
C PRO A 89 19.62 4.18 8.91
N PRO A 90 19.33 5.22 9.71
CA PRO A 90 18.78 6.43 9.13
C PRO A 90 19.72 6.81 7.99
N THR A 91 19.24 6.75 6.75
CA THR A 91 19.99 7.27 5.62
C THR A 91 19.97 8.78 5.76
N VAL A 92 20.81 9.27 6.66
CA VAL A 92 21.25 10.65 6.71
C VAL A 92 22.10 10.80 5.46
N THR A 93 21.54 11.40 4.42
CA THR A 93 22.36 11.92 3.33
C THR A 93 23.08 13.14 3.91
N SER A 94 24.20 12.87 4.55
CA SER A 94 25.07 13.88 5.16
C SER A 94 25.67 14.74 4.07
N GLU A 95 25.20 15.98 3.93
CA GLU A 95 26.03 17.06 3.39
C GLU A 95 26.37 18.02 4.53
N ASN A 96 27.64 17.93 4.94
CA ASN A 96 28.50 18.92 5.59
C ASN A 96 28.07 19.58 6.91
N VAL A 97 28.73 19.11 7.97
CA VAL A 97 28.92 19.76 9.26
C VAL A 97 29.82 20.98 9.12
N ARG A 98 29.35 22.16 9.56
CA ARG A 98 30.17 23.20 10.20
C ARG A 98 29.39 23.86 11.34
N ASP A 99 30.16 24.19 12.36
CA ASP A 99 29.82 24.43 13.77
C ASP A 99 29.10 25.75 14.07
N ASP A 100 28.46 25.76 15.25
CA ASP A 100 28.03 26.88 16.10
C ASP A 100 26.92 27.85 15.62
N LYS A 101 25.69 27.62 16.12
CA LYS A 101 24.93 28.51 17.05
C LYS A 101 23.47 28.04 17.25
N GLU A 102 23.02 28.06 18.49
CA GLU A 102 21.65 27.78 18.93
C GLU A 102 20.62 28.72 18.27
N GLU A 103 19.87 28.19 17.30
CA GLU A 103 18.53 28.65 16.94
C GLU A 103 17.65 27.44 16.61
N ASN A 104 16.36 27.54 16.95
CA ASN A 104 15.32 26.51 16.91
C ASN A 104 15.30 25.70 15.60
N VAL A 105 16.00 24.57 15.55
CA VAL A 105 15.99 23.67 14.38
C VAL A 105 14.66 22.95 14.37
N ALA A 106 13.74 23.43 13.53
CA ALA A 106 12.50 22.74 13.21
C ALA A 106 12.85 21.30 12.80
N ASP A 107 12.56 20.35 13.69
CA ASP A 107 12.77 18.93 13.46
C ASP A 107 12.18 18.52 12.11
N ASN A 108 13.06 18.24 11.15
CA ASN A 108 12.73 17.91 9.77
C ASN A 108 12.57 16.39 9.56
N SER A 109 12.55 15.62 10.65
CA SER A 109 12.39 14.17 10.62
C SER A 109 11.10 13.77 9.92
N ILE A 110 11.22 12.77 9.03
CA ILE A 110 10.09 12.12 8.37
C ILE A 110 9.79 10.85 9.16
N TYR A 111 8.60 10.79 9.74
CA TYR A 111 8.14 9.63 10.50
C TYR A 111 7.50 8.62 9.55
N GLU A 112 7.70 7.33 9.80
CA GLU A 112 6.96 6.28 9.08
C GLU A 112 5.60 6.00 9.73
N THR A 113 5.55 6.13 11.05
CA THR A 113 4.34 5.91 11.86
C THR A 113 4.30 6.92 12.99
N VAL A 114 3.08 7.32 13.33
CA VAL A 114 2.76 8.30 14.35
C VAL A 114 1.43 7.93 15.03
N GLU A 115 1.17 8.50 16.20
CA GLU A 115 -0.08 8.29 16.94
C GLU A 115 -1.34 8.59 16.12
N GLN A 116 -1.29 9.63 15.28
CA GLN A 116 -2.37 9.96 14.35
C GLN A 116 -1.82 10.04 12.92
N MET A 117 -2.15 9.06 12.08
CA MET A 117 -1.71 9.03 10.68
C MET A 117 -2.34 10.16 9.85
N PRO A 118 -1.65 10.64 8.79
CA PRO A 118 -2.23 11.59 7.86
C PRO A 118 -3.51 11.07 7.22
N GLU A 119 -4.45 11.97 6.96
CA GLU A 119 -5.76 11.63 6.42
C GLU A 119 -6.11 12.50 5.21
N TYR A 120 -6.56 11.86 4.13
CA TYR A 120 -7.11 12.57 2.98
C TYR A 120 -8.41 13.31 3.37
N PRO A 121 -8.61 14.57 2.98
CA PRO A 121 -9.64 15.44 3.57
C PRO A 121 -11.08 14.97 3.33
N SER A 122 -11.35 14.30 2.20
CA SER A 122 -12.71 13.88 1.80
C SER A 122 -13.04 12.43 2.18
N GLY A 123 -12.78 12.03 3.43
CA GLY A 123 -13.12 10.69 3.94
C GLY A 123 -11.96 9.70 3.98
N GLY A 124 -10.75 10.19 4.27
CA GLY A 124 -9.57 9.36 4.52
C GLY A 124 -9.26 8.42 3.36
N THR A 125 -8.89 7.18 3.68
CA THR A 125 -8.47 6.19 2.69
C THR A 125 -9.56 5.93 1.62
N ALA A 126 -10.84 5.89 1.99
CA ALA A 126 -11.93 5.70 1.03
C ALA A 126 -12.07 6.90 0.10
N GLY A 127 -11.97 8.11 0.65
CA GLY A 127 -11.93 9.37 -0.11
C GLY A 127 -10.78 9.42 -1.11
N LEU A 128 -9.59 9.00 -0.68
CA LEU A 128 -8.41 8.90 -1.53
C LEU A 128 -8.63 7.92 -2.69
N MET A 129 -9.13 6.72 -2.42
CA MET A 129 -9.37 5.72 -3.46
C MET A 129 -10.42 6.20 -4.47
N ASN A 130 -11.45 6.91 -4.01
CA ASN A 130 -12.44 7.55 -4.86
C ASN A 130 -11.87 8.69 -5.70
N PHE A 131 -10.96 9.50 -5.13
CA PHE A 131 -10.26 10.52 -5.89
C PHE A 131 -9.39 9.89 -6.98
N ILE A 132 -8.62 8.86 -6.63
CA ILE A 132 -7.76 8.15 -7.59
C ILE A 132 -8.62 7.58 -8.69
N SER A 133 -9.66 6.79 -8.39
CA SER A 133 -10.49 6.15 -9.41
C SER A 133 -11.15 7.14 -10.37
N LYS A 134 -11.61 8.31 -9.88
CA LYS A 134 -12.20 9.36 -10.72
C LYS A 134 -11.19 10.08 -11.62
N ASN A 135 -9.93 10.17 -11.19
CA ASN A 135 -8.91 10.94 -11.91
C ASN A 135 -7.94 10.06 -12.71
N LEU A 136 -7.94 8.76 -12.49
CA LEU A 136 -7.06 7.79 -13.13
C LEU A 136 -7.45 7.61 -14.59
N LYS A 137 -6.49 7.80 -15.50
CA LYS A 137 -6.61 7.55 -16.92
C LYS A 137 -5.67 6.44 -17.32
N TYR A 138 -6.22 5.32 -17.74
CA TYR A 138 -5.40 4.21 -18.21
C TYR A 138 -4.64 4.61 -19.50
N PRO A 139 -3.29 4.54 -19.53
CA PRO A 139 -2.55 4.86 -20.74
C PRO A 139 -2.90 3.92 -21.89
N THR A 140 -3.24 4.47 -23.07
CA THR A 140 -3.67 3.71 -24.25
C THR A 140 -2.69 2.61 -24.63
N ILE A 141 -1.38 2.92 -24.61
CA ILE A 141 -0.33 1.92 -24.90
C ILE A 141 -0.39 0.70 -23.99
N CYS A 142 -0.69 0.89 -22.70
CA CYS A 142 -0.83 -0.20 -21.75
C CYS A 142 -2.15 -0.96 -21.92
N GLN A 143 -3.20 -0.30 -22.42
CA GLN A 143 -4.46 -0.94 -22.77
C GLN A 143 -4.26 -1.88 -23.97
N GLU A 144 -3.66 -1.37 -25.05
CA GLU A 144 -3.39 -2.12 -26.28
C GLU A 144 -2.43 -3.29 -26.03
N SER A 145 -1.44 -3.12 -25.15
CA SER A 145 -0.47 -4.16 -24.81
C SER A 145 -0.93 -5.09 -23.68
N GLY A 146 -2.15 -4.95 -23.17
CA GLY A 146 -2.69 -5.80 -22.10
C GLY A 146 -2.00 -5.65 -20.74
N VAL A 147 -1.19 -4.62 -20.54
CA VAL A 147 -0.36 -4.40 -19.34
C VAL A 147 -1.22 -3.90 -18.20
N GLN A 148 -1.32 -4.68 -17.14
CA GLN A 148 -2.15 -4.45 -15.96
C GLN A 148 -1.40 -4.85 -14.68
N GLY A 149 -1.77 -4.28 -13.54
CA GLY A 149 -1.09 -4.60 -12.29
C GLY A 149 -1.28 -3.54 -11.20
N ARG A 150 -0.45 -3.64 -10.16
CA ARG A 150 -0.48 -2.74 -9.01
C ARG A 150 0.81 -1.94 -8.91
N VAL A 151 0.71 -0.64 -9.16
CA VAL A 151 1.77 0.33 -8.88
C VAL A 151 1.67 0.74 -7.41
N VAL A 152 2.79 0.84 -6.70
CA VAL A 152 2.81 1.30 -5.30
C VAL A 152 3.68 2.54 -5.20
N VAL A 153 3.11 3.61 -4.64
CA VAL A 153 3.74 4.92 -4.52
C VAL A 153 3.88 5.29 -3.05
N SER A 154 5.08 5.74 -2.65
CA SER A 154 5.35 6.37 -1.37
C SER A 154 5.49 7.88 -1.55
N PHE A 155 5.02 8.67 -0.59
CA PHE A 155 5.19 10.12 -0.57
C PHE A 155 5.18 10.63 0.87
N VAL A 156 5.54 11.89 1.08
CA VAL A 156 5.58 12.54 2.39
C VAL A 156 4.44 13.53 2.50
N VAL A 157 3.62 13.40 3.54
CA VAL A 157 2.66 14.43 3.97
C VAL A 157 3.36 15.35 4.96
N ASN A 158 3.45 16.62 4.63
CA ASN A 158 4.09 17.63 5.47
C ASN A 158 3.18 18.13 6.59
N LYS A 159 3.77 18.87 7.53
CA LYS A 159 3.09 19.47 8.70
C LYS A 159 1.93 20.40 8.30
N ASP A 160 2.00 21.01 7.12
CA ASP A 160 0.97 21.90 6.56
C ASP A 160 -0.07 21.16 5.70
N GLY A 161 0.04 19.83 5.58
CA GLY A 161 -0.82 19.01 4.74
C GLY A 161 -0.41 18.92 3.27
N SER A 162 0.62 19.64 2.81
CA SER A 162 1.13 19.45 1.45
C SER A 162 1.79 18.09 1.27
N THR A 163 1.82 17.58 0.05
CA THR A 163 2.44 16.30 -0.30
C THR A 163 3.69 16.53 -1.14
N THR A 164 4.76 15.79 -0.85
CA THR A 164 6.08 15.91 -1.49
C THR A 164 6.76 14.54 -1.59
N ASP A 165 7.91 14.45 -2.26
CA ASP A 165 8.76 13.24 -2.30
C ASP A 165 8.04 11.97 -2.81
N PHE A 166 7.29 12.10 -3.92
CA PHE A 166 6.63 10.96 -4.55
C PHE A 166 7.65 9.99 -5.18
N ARG A 167 7.61 8.72 -4.76
CA ARG A 167 8.51 7.66 -5.21
C ARG A 167 7.74 6.41 -5.58
N ILE A 168 8.03 5.83 -6.73
CA ILE A 168 7.55 4.49 -7.09
C ILE A 168 8.37 3.47 -6.31
N ILE A 169 7.73 2.74 -5.39
CA ILE A 169 8.38 1.67 -4.62
C ILE A 169 8.07 0.29 -5.20
N ARG A 170 7.02 0.18 -6.02
CA ARG A 170 6.75 -0.98 -6.88
C ARG A 170 6.26 -0.52 -8.24
N SER A 171 7.07 -0.77 -9.25
CA SER A 171 6.75 -0.51 -10.66
C SER A 171 6.03 -1.70 -11.29
N VAL A 172 5.20 -1.42 -12.29
CA VAL A 172 4.64 -2.42 -13.21
C VAL A 172 5.08 -2.10 -14.63
N ASP A 173 4.87 -0.85 -15.04
CA ASP A 173 5.27 -0.32 -16.33
C ASP A 173 5.42 1.20 -16.21
N LYS A 174 6.40 1.75 -16.93
CA LYS A 174 6.75 3.18 -16.86
C LYS A 174 5.59 4.13 -17.17
N TYR A 175 4.64 3.73 -18.02
CA TYR A 175 3.48 4.56 -18.36
C TYR A 175 2.43 4.52 -17.26
N LEU A 176 2.22 3.37 -16.62
CA LEU A 176 1.37 3.26 -15.43
C LEU A 176 1.95 4.03 -14.25
N ASP A 177 3.26 3.96 -14.07
CA ASP A 177 3.99 4.70 -13.04
C ASP A 177 3.83 6.22 -13.22
N LYS A 178 4.02 6.72 -14.46
CA LYS A 178 3.84 8.13 -14.79
C LYS A 178 2.42 8.60 -14.49
N GLU A 179 1.43 7.80 -14.84
CA GLU A 179 0.03 8.11 -14.57
C GLU A 179 -0.29 8.11 -13.07
N ALA A 180 0.22 7.12 -12.33
CA ALA A 180 0.07 7.06 -10.88
C ALA A 180 0.64 8.33 -10.21
N LEU A 181 1.84 8.76 -10.62
CA LEU A 181 2.45 10.00 -10.13
C LEU A 181 1.61 11.23 -10.51
N ARG A 182 1.09 11.32 -11.74
CA ARG A 182 0.27 12.46 -12.18
C ARG A 182 -0.97 12.61 -11.31
N VAL A 183 -1.68 11.53 -11.04
CA VAL A 183 -2.90 11.54 -10.22
C VAL A 183 -2.58 11.96 -8.79
N LEU A 184 -1.54 11.38 -8.19
CA LEU A 184 -1.17 11.67 -6.80
C LEU A 184 -0.63 13.10 -6.60
N ASN A 185 0.06 13.67 -7.59
CA ASN A 185 0.47 15.08 -7.55
C ASN A 185 -0.71 16.05 -7.63
N GLY A 186 -1.88 15.61 -8.12
CA GLY A 186 -3.09 16.44 -8.21
C GLY A 186 -3.95 16.44 -6.94
N MET A 187 -3.49 15.81 -5.85
CA MET A 187 -4.27 15.72 -4.62
C MET A 187 -4.36 17.06 -3.89
N PRO A 188 -5.49 17.35 -3.20
CA PRO A 188 -5.61 18.48 -2.30
C PRO A 188 -4.70 18.32 -1.07
N LYS A 189 -4.61 19.38 -0.24
CA LYS A 189 -3.93 19.30 1.05
C LYS A 189 -4.59 18.26 1.96
N TRP A 190 -3.76 17.47 2.63
CA TRP A 190 -4.13 16.44 3.58
C TRP A 190 -4.26 17.00 5.00
N LYS A 191 -4.95 16.27 5.87
CA LYS A 191 -4.77 16.45 7.31
C LYS A 191 -3.41 15.85 7.67
N PRO A 192 -2.50 16.62 8.30
CA PRO A 192 -1.17 16.13 8.65
C PRO A 192 -1.27 15.05 9.73
N GLY A 193 -0.26 14.19 9.78
CA GLY A 193 -0.11 13.28 10.91
C GLY A 193 0.34 14.02 12.16
N LYS A 194 0.06 13.47 13.34
CA LYS A 194 0.44 14.06 14.63
C LYS A 194 1.13 13.06 15.53
N GLN A 195 2.13 13.55 16.25
CA GLN A 195 2.82 12.84 17.32
C GLN A 195 2.77 13.71 18.57
N LYS A 196 2.27 13.18 19.70
CA LYS A 196 2.09 13.95 20.95
C LYS A 196 1.30 15.24 20.74
N GLY A 197 0.28 15.18 19.86
CA GLY A 197 -0.55 16.34 19.49
C GLY A 197 0.10 17.34 18.53
N VAL A 198 1.38 17.20 18.18
CA VAL A 198 2.10 18.11 17.28
C VAL A 198 2.10 17.59 15.84
N PRO A 199 1.76 18.41 14.83
CA PRO A 199 1.87 18.01 13.42
C PRO A 199 3.32 17.69 13.02
N VAL A 200 3.51 16.54 12.37
CA VAL A 200 4.83 16.05 11.92
C VAL A 200 4.79 15.61 10.46
N ARG A 201 5.97 15.51 9.82
CA ARG A 201 6.08 15.00 8.45
C ARG A 201 5.97 13.49 8.48
N VAL A 202 5.09 12.90 7.69
CA VAL A 202 4.85 11.45 7.72
C VAL A 202 4.93 10.86 6.32
N ARG A 203 5.65 9.75 6.18
CA ARG A 203 5.70 8.95 4.96
C ARG A 203 4.41 8.14 4.83
N TYR A 204 3.73 8.27 3.71
CA TYR A 204 2.49 7.57 3.39
C TYR A 204 2.71 6.72 2.14
N THR A 205 2.05 5.56 2.07
CA THR A 205 2.17 4.61 0.95
C THR A 205 0.79 4.22 0.43
N VAL A 206 0.59 4.34 -0.88
CA VAL A 206 -0.69 4.04 -1.54
C VAL A 206 -0.51 3.04 -2.69
N PRO A 207 -1.26 1.92 -2.69
CA PRO A 207 -1.34 1.02 -3.84
C PRO A 207 -2.41 1.50 -4.85
N ILE A 208 -2.06 1.58 -6.13
CA ILE A 208 -2.96 1.93 -7.22
C ILE A 208 -3.10 0.71 -8.15
N ASN A 209 -4.33 0.24 -8.33
CA ASN A 209 -4.63 -0.90 -9.20
C ASN A 209 -5.02 -0.41 -10.60
N PHE A 210 -4.27 -0.86 -11.60
CA PHE A 210 -4.63 -0.74 -13.01
C PHE A 210 -5.20 -2.09 -13.47
N LYS A 211 -6.48 -2.10 -13.85
CA LYS A 211 -7.17 -3.28 -14.37
C LYS A 211 -7.90 -2.91 -15.65
N LEU A 212 -7.77 -3.76 -16.67
CA LEU A 212 -8.60 -3.69 -17.86
C LEU A 212 -9.99 -4.20 -17.48
N SER A 213 -11.01 -3.41 -17.79
CA SER A 213 -12.41 -3.70 -17.50
C SER A 213 -13.11 -4.20 -18.75
#